data_AF-A0AB39QWH7-F1
#
_entry.id   AF-A0AB39QWH7-F1
#
_cell.length_a   1.000
_cell.length_b   1.000
_cell.length_c   1.000
_cell.angle_alpha   90.00
_cell.angle_beta   90.00
_cell.angle_gamma   90.00
#
_symmetry.space_group_name_H-M   'P 1'
#
loop_
_entity.id
_entity.type
_entity.pdbx_description
1 polymer ?
#
loop_
_entity_poly.entity_id
_entity_poly.type
_entity_poly.pdbx_seq_one_letter_code
_entity_poly.pdbx_strand_id
1 'polypeptide(L)'
;MARWVVVVQFGNGEYYRVEEVTRFESTLEQARATLYEVACSHRPRTGLRQQRREVFRMEDGDAYYVHIAGMMSTHRVFYRLAELAWSTGAASAYPQ
;
A
#
# COMPACT_ATOMS: atom_id res chain seq x y z
N MET A 1 20.61 -2.78 -3.96
CA MET A 1 19.21 -3.05 -3.58
C MET A 1 18.42 -1.80 -3.89
N ALA A 2 17.20 -1.92 -4.41
CA ALA A 2 16.37 -0.76 -4.73
C ALA A 2 15.63 -0.29 -3.48
N ARG A 3 15.28 1.00 -3.44
CA ARG A 3 14.43 1.54 -2.37
C ARG A 3 13.00 1.49 -2.84
N TRP A 4 12.15 0.97 -1.98
CA TRP A 4 10.74 0.74 -2.24
C TRP A 4 9.89 1.52 -1.25
N VAL A 5 8.73 1.95 -1.72
CA VAL A 5 7.66 2.48 -0.88
C VAL A 5 6.36 1.78 -1.23
N VAL A 6 5.63 1.35 -0.22
CA VAL A 6 4.24 0.89 -0.38
C VAL A 6 3.35 2.10 -0.15
N VAL A 7 2.64 2.49 -1.19
CA VAL A 7 1.64 3.55 -1.13
C VAL A 7 0.24 2.94 -1.07
N VAL A 8 -0.61 3.53 -0.25
CA VAL A 8 -2.02 3.21 -0.19
C VAL A 8 -2.81 4.38 -0.75
N GLN A 9 -3.64 4.11 -1.74
CA GLN A 9 -4.59 5.05 -2.27
C GLN A 9 -5.98 4.65 -1.81
N PHE A 10 -6.67 5.55 -1.12
CA PHE A 10 -8.04 5.33 -0.66
C PHE A 10 -8.84 6.62 -0.79
N GLY A 11 -10.13 6.49 -1.07
CA GLY A 11 -10.97 7.63 -1.37
C GLY A 11 -12.40 7.22 -1.71
N ASN A 12 -13.29 8.21 -1.80
CA ASN A 12 -14.64 8.04 -2.30
C ASN A 12 -14.99 9.22 -3.21
N GLY A 13 -15.53 8.94 -4.40
CA GLY A 13 -15.83 9.96 -5.41
C GLY A 13 -14.58 10.65 -5.95
N GLU A 14 -14.57 11.97 -5.95
CA GLU A 14 -13.50 12.81 -6.52
C GLU A 14 -12.29 13.01 -5.59
N TYR A 15 -12.37 12.52 -4.34
CA TYR A 15 -11.31 12.68 -3.34
C TYR A 15 -10.56 11.36 -3.13
N TYR A 16 -9.51 11.15 -3.91
CA TYR A 16 -8.51 10.11 -3.66
C TYR A 16 -7.35 10.68 -2.85
N ARG A 17 -7.11 10.11 -1.67
CA ARG A 17 -5.90 10.36 -0.87
C ARG A 17 -4.89 9.27 -1.14
N VAL A 18 -3.62 9.65 -1.19
CA VAL A 18 -2.48 8.74 -1.26
C VAL A 18 -1.68 8.93 0.01
N GLU A 19 -1.41 7.84 0.72
CA GLU A 19 -0.56 7.82 1.91
C GLU A 19 0.55 6.78 1.75
N GLU A 20 1.67 7.02 2.41
CA GLU A 20 2.80 6.10 2.43
C GLU A 20 2.69 5.20 3.65
N VAL A 21 2.59 3.88 3.42
CA VAL A 21 2.42 2.91 4.49
C VAL A 21 3.77 2.54 5.10
N THR A 22 4.75 2.26 4.24
CA THR A 22 6.10 1.86 4.66
C THR A 22 7.10 2.11 3.54
N ARG A 23 8.34 2.41 3.93
CA ARG A 23 9.50 2.59 3.05
C ARG A 23 10.59 1.64 3.50
N PHE A 24 11.23 0.95 2.56
CA PHE A 24 12.27 -0.05 2.87
C PHE A 24 13.21 -0.25 1.68
N GLU A 25 14.38 -0.84 1.93
CA GLU A 25 15.36 -1.18 0.88
C GLU A 25 15.41 -2.69 0.72
N SER A 26 15.13 -3.19 -0.48
CA SER A 26 14.99 -4.63 -0.70
C SER A 26 15.08 -5.03 -2.17
N THR A 27 14.97 -6.33 -2.45
CA THR A 27 14.79 -6.83 -3.81
C THR A 27 13.32 -6.72 -4.24
N LEU A 28 13.05 -6.76 -5.54
CA LEU A 28 11.68 -6.72 -6.07
C LEU A 28 10.80 -7.83 -5.49
N GLU A 29 11.34 -9.04 -5.35
CA GLU A 29 10.61 -10.20 -4.81
C GLU A 29 10.21 -9.99 -3.35
N GLN A 30 11.13 -9.50 -2.53
CA GLN A 30 10.85 -9.18 -1.13
C GLN A 30 9.88 -8.01 -1.03
N ALA A 31 10.02 -7.00 -1.89
CA ALA A 31 9.12 -5.86 -1.93
C ALA A 31 7.68 -6.25 -2.30
N ARG A 32 7.51 -7.18 -3.24
CA ARG A 32 6.22 -7.79 -3.58
C ARG A 32 5.63 -8.60 -2.43
N ALA A 33 6.46 -9.34 -1.70
CA ALA A 33 6.02 -10.08 -0.51
C ALA A 33 5.54 -9.11 0.59
N THR A 34 6.28 -8.03 0.85
CA THR A 34 5.87 -6.96 1.78
C THR A 34 4.60 -6.27 1.31
N LEU A 35 4.47 -5.97 0.01
CA LEU A 35 3.25 -5.39 -0.56
C LEU A 35 2.04 -6.30 -0.29
N TYR A 36 2.17 -7.61 -0.52
CA TYR A 36 1.11 -8.57 -0.25
C TYR A 36 0.75 -8.62 1.24
N GLU A 37 1.75 -8.65 2.13
CA GLU A 37 1.54 -8.63 3.57
C GLU A 37 0.79 -7.37 4.01
N VAL A 38 1.20 -6.20 3.53
CA VAL A 38 0.52 -4.91 3.76
C VAL A 38 -0.90 -4.97 3.19
N ALA A 39 -1.08 -5.43 1.96
CA ALA A 39 -2.39 -5.57 1.32
C ALA A 39 -3.34 -6.55 2.02
N CYS A 40 -2.84 -7.44 2.88
CA CYS A 40 -3.61 -8.40 3.68
C CYS A 40 -3.79 -7.99 5.15
N SER A 41 -2.86 -7.24 5.73
CA SER A 41 -2.85 -6.92 7.17
C SER A 41 -3.19 -5.46 7.47
N HIS A 42 -2.79 -4.54 6.60
CA HIS A 42 -2.95 -3.11 6.83
C HIS A 42 -4.44 -2.74 6.92
N ARG A 43 -4.76 -1.97 7.96
CA ARG A 43 -6.11 -1.46 8.21
C ARG A 43 -6.11 0.05 7.95
N PRO A 44 -6.64 0.50 6.80
CA PRO A 44 -6.59 1.92 6.43
C PRO A 44 -7.47 2.81 7.33
N ARG A 45 -8.31 2.24 8.18
CA ARG A 45 -9.08 3.00 9.18
C ARG A 45 -9.26 2.21 10.47
N THR A 46 -8.82 2.80 11.57
CA THR A 46 -9.06 2.34 12.94
C THR A 46 -10.54 2.59 13.26
N GLY A 47 -11.33 1.51 13.40
CA GLY A 47 -12.77 1.59 13.73
C GLY A 47 -13.73 1.11 12.63
N LEU A 48 -13.22 0.70 11.46
CA LEU A 48 -14.07 0.08 10.44
C LEU A 48 -14.44 -1.35 10.88
N ARG A 49 -15.74 -1.62 11.08
CA ARG A 49 -16.26 -2.99 11.21
C ARG A 49 -16.23 -3.67 9.85
N GLN A 50 -15.07 -4.20 9.49
CA GLN A 50 -14.84 -4.94 8.26
C GLN A 50 -15.63 -6.25 8.31
N GLN A 51 -16.64 -6.39 7.46
CA GLN A 51 -17.38 -7.66 7.32
C GLN A 51 -16.73 -8.56 6.28
N ARG A 52 -16.24 -7.97 5.19
CA ARG A 52 -15.61 -8.69 4.10
C ARG A 52 -14.45 -7.88 3.54
N ARG A 53 -13.32 -8.55 3.33
CA ARG A 53 -12.11 -8.02 2.68
C ARG A 53 -11.79 -8.93 1.51
N GLU A 54 -11.73 -8.35 0.33
CA GLU A 54 -11.35 -9.04 -0.89
C GLU A 54 -10.09 -8.38 -1.43
N VAL A 55 -9.05 -9.18 -1.65
CA VAL A 55 -7.74 -8.71 -2.13
C VAL A 55 -7.55 -9.29 -3.52
N PHE A 56 -7.44 -8.41 -4.52
CA PHE A 56 -7.22 -8.74 -5.91
C PHE A 56 -5.82 -8.32 -6.30
N ARG A 57 -5.06 -9.23 -6.92
CA ARG A 57 -3.75 -8.92 -7.49
C ARG A 57 -3.93 -8.30 -8.87
N MET A 58 -3.29 -7.17 -9.13
CA MET A 58 -3.27 -6.53 -10.45
C MET A 58 -2.25 -7.23 -11.37
N GLU A 59 -2.41 -7.10 -12.69
CA GLU A 59 -1.67 -7.88 -13.70
C GLU A 59 -0.14 -7.82 -13.54
N ASP A 60 0.41 -6.69 -13.10
CA ASP A 60 1.86 -6.48 -12.93
C ASP A 60 2.42 -7.11 -11.64
N GLY A 61 1.56 -7.53 -10.70
CA GLY A 61 1.97 -8.04 -9.38
C GLY A 61 2.46 -6.97 -8.40
N ASP A 62 2.69 -5.75 -8.87
CA ASP A 62 3.16 -4.60 -8.09
C ASP A 62 2.03 -3.71 -7.56
N ALA A 63 0.78 -4.16 -7.72
CA ALA A 63 -0.37 -3.53 -7.11
C ALA A 63 -1.42 -4.56 -6.68
N TYR A 64 -2.11 -4.23 -5.58
CA TYR A 64 -3.28 -4.95 -5.08
C TYR A 64 -4.46 -4.01 -4.93
N TYR A 65 -5.58 -4.42 -5.47
CA TYR A 65 -6.87 -3.79 -5.21
C TYR A 65 -7.54 -4.50 -4.05
N VAL A 66 -7.89 -3.75 -3.01
CA VAL A 66 -8.53 -4.25 -1.81
C VAL A 66 -9.90 -3.62 -1.69
N HIS A 67 -10.91 -4.47 -1.74
CA HIS A 67 -12.29 -4.10 -1.52
C HIS A 67 -12.70 -4.48 -0.09
N ILE A 68 -13.02 -3.47 0.71
CA ILE A 68 -13.43 -3.63 2.11
C ILE A 68 -14.90 -3.26 2.21
N ALA A 69 -15.77 -4.26 2.36
CA ALA A 69 -17.18 -4.04 2.64
C ALA A 69 -17.41 -4.01 4.16
N GLY A 70 -17.83 -2.84 4.65
CA GLY A 70 -18.34 -2.67 6.01
C GLY A 70 -19.87 -2.72 6.04
N MET A 71 -20.45 -2.66 7.24
CA MET A 71 -21.90 -2.72 7.45
C MET A 71 -22.67 -1.51 6.88
N MET A 72 -22.05 -0.32 6.84
CA MET A 72 -22.66 0.94 6.39
C MET A 72 -21.90 1.61 5.24
N SER A 73 -20.71 1.12 4.89
CA SER A 73 -19.85 1.77 3.89
C SER A 73 -18.93 0.75 3.22
N THR A 74 -18.76 0.91 1.92
CA THR A 74 -17.75 0.18 1.14
C THR A 74 -16.54 1.08 0.92
N HIS A 75 -15.36 0.51 1.08
CA HIS A 75 -14.10 1.20 0.88
C HIS A 75 -13.29 0.47 -0.18
N ARG A 76 -12.75 1.26 -1.10
CA ARG A 76 -11.88 0.79 -2.17
C ARG A 76 -10.50 1.33 -1.91
N VAL A 77 -9.54 0.42 -1.82
CA VAL A 77 -8.19 0.73 -1.41
C VAL A 77 -7.25 0.09 -2.39
N PHE A 78 -6.31 0.85 -2.93
CA PHE A 78 -5.28 0.35 -3.81
C PHE A 78 -3.95 0.41 -3.07
N TYR A 79 -3.29 -0.72 -2.94
CA TYR A 79 -1.90 -0.78 -2.51
C TYR A 79 -1.04 -0.89 -3.74
N ARG A 80 -0.02 -0.04 -3.86
CA ARG A 80 0.92 -0.08 -4.97
C ARG A 80 2.33 0.01 -4.43
N LEU A 81 3.21 -0.76 -5.05
CA LEU A 81 4.64 -0.68 -4.83
C LEU A 81 5.23 0.36 -5.78
N ALA A 82 6.06 1.25 -5.27
CA ALA A 82 6.80 2.21 -6.07
C ALA A 82 8.29 2.13 -5.74
N GLU A 83 9.11 2.12 -6.78
CA GLU A 83 10.56 2.21 -6.68
C GLU A 83 10.99 3.68 -6.61
N LEU A 84 11.94 4.00 -5.74
CA LEU A 84 12.58 5.31 -5.73
C LEU A 84 13.54 5.43 -6.92
N ALA A 85 13.05 5.98 -8.02
CA ALA A 85 13.87 6.22 -9.21
C ALA A 85 14.88 7.36 -9.03
N TRP A 86 14.58 8.37 -8.21
CA TRP A 86 15.42 9.55 -8.01
C TRP A 86 15.11 10.29 -6.70
N SER A 87 16.14 10.88 -6.07
CA SER A 87 16.02 11.72 -4.86
C SER A 87 17.08 12.83 -4.89
N THR A 88 16.71 14.04 -4.46
CA THR A 88 17.62 15.19 -4.32
C THR A 88 18.38 15.22 -2.99
N GLY A 89 18.01 14.39 -2.02
CA GLY A 89 18.65 14.34 -0.70
C GLY A 89 19.83 13.38 -0.70
N ALA A 90 21.00 13.84 -0.26
CA ALA A 90 22.12 12.95 0.07
C ALA A 90 21.62 11.90 1.07
N ALA A 91 22.01 10.64 0.87
CA ALA A 91 21.72 9.55 1.79
C ALA A 91 22.31 9.90 3.17
N SER A 92 21.54 10.56 4.03
CA SER A 92 21.97 10.92 5.37
C SER A 92 20.89 10.44 6.35
N ALA A 93 21.23 9.32 6.98
CA ALA A 93 20.76 8.82 8.26
C ALA A 93 19.24 8.77 8.49
N TYR A 94 18.66 7.57 8.35
CA TYR A 94 17.52 7.19 9.19
C TYR A 94 18.01 6.17 10.22
N PRO A 95 17.86 6.44 11.53
CA PRO A 95 18.20 5.48 12.56
C PRO A 95 17.28 4.26 12.46
N GLN A 96 17.87 3.10 12.77
CA GLN A 96 17.21 1.79 12.82
C GLN A 96 16.21 1.68 13.96
#